data_AF-A0A1Q6GZY0-F1
#
_entry.id   AF-A0A1Q6GZY0-F1
#
_cell.length_a   1.000
_cell.length_b   1.000
_cell.length_c   1.000
_cell.angle_alpha   90.00
_cell.angle_beta   90.00
_cell.angle_gamma   90.00
#
_symmetry.space_group_name_H-M   'P 1'
#
loop_
_entity.id
_entity.type
_entity.pdbx_description
1 polymer ?
#
loop_
_entity_poly.entity_id
_entity_poly.type
_entity_poly.pdbx_seq_one_letter_code
_entity_poly.pdbx_strand_id
1 'polypeptide(L)'
;MATLKIKFRESCVDGKAGTIYYQITHHRKVLQITSGIHLTKEEWSDLKNNIYNPDLKLPAKHSRISCDIYSLKQIIYELDYQYTPYTVDDVASRFKSAQYRISFNEYMRREIDLLQNANRNGTARNYKRTLSSFSQFLKGNDITINAVNSQLIEQYNIFLVKRGLVRNSISFYMRILRAVYNKAVHNGIAMQTFPFQNVYTGVDKTRKRAINETTIAKLFRDIQ
;
A
#
# COMPACT_ATOMS: atom_id res chain seq x y z
N MET A 1 -0.40 2.72 33.24
CA MET A 1 -0.56 1.86 32.06
C MET A 1 -1.67 2.40 31.19
N ALA A 2 -1.36 2.73 29.94
CA ALA A 2 -2.37 3.17 28.99
C ALA A 2 -3.26 2.01 28.57
N THR A 3 -4.53 2.30 28.27
CA THR A 3 -5.47 1.30 27.74
C THR A 3 -5.81 1.61 26.30
N LEU A 4 -5.85 0.56 25.47
CA LEU A 4 -6.20 0.62 24.05
C LEU A 4 -7.54 -0.09 23.84
N LYS A 5 -8.50 0.60 23.22
CA LYS A 5 -9.79 0.03 22.81
C LYS A 5 -10.00 0.27 21.32
N ILE A 6 -10.41 -0.78 20.61
CA ILE A 6 -10.96 -0.65 19.27
C ILE A 6 -12.44 -0.26 19.36
N LYS A 7 -12.85 0.70 18.55
CA LYS A 7 -14.22 1.21 18.50
C LYS A 7 -14.67 1.38 17.07
N PHE A 8 -15.98 1.28 16.87
CA PHE A 8 -16.65 1.47 15.59
C PHE A 8 -17.58 2.68 15.71
N ARG A 9 -17.49 3.61 14.76
CA ARG A 9 -18.41 4.73 14.60
C ARG A 9 -19.29 4.45 13.39
N GLU A 10 -20.59 4.32 13.61
CA GLU A 10 -21.53 4.12 12.50
C GLU A 10 -21.54 5.34 11.56
N SER A 11 -21.81 5.09 10.28
CA SER A 11 -22.05 6.15 9.31
C SER A 11 -23.38 6.83 9.62
N CYS A 12 -23.44 8.16 9.49
CA CYS A 12 -24.71 8.91 9.58
C CYS A 12 -25.63 8.67 8.37
N VAL A 13 -25.10 8.08 7.29
CA VAL A 13 -25.87 7.67 6.12
C VAL A 13 -26.16 6.18 6.22
N ASP A 14 -27.44 5.83 6.13
CA ASP A 14 -27.91 4.45 6.21
C ASP A 14 -27.31 3.59 5.08
N GLY A 15 -26.96 2.35 5.41
CA GLY A 15 -26.30 1.39 4.50
C GLY A 15 -24.83 1.68 4.16
N LYS A 16 -24.22 2.78 4.61
CA LYS A 16 -22.78 3.04 4.40
C LYS A 16 -21.91 2.45 5.51
N ALA A 17 -20.72 1.99 5.14
CA ALA A 17 -19.72 1.48 6.07
C ALA A 17 -19.33 2.53 7.13
N GLY A 18 -19.32 2.12 8.40
CA GLY A 18 -18.82 2.93 9.50
C GLY A 18 -17.30 2.93 9.57
N THR A 19 -16.71 3.70 10.47
CA THR A 19 -15.26 3.88 10.58
C THR A 19 -14.71 3.29 11.86
N ILE A 20 -13.59 2.57 11.76
CA ILE A 20 -12.84 2.08 12.91
C ILE A 20 -11.93 3.19 13.46
N TYR A 21 -11.86 3.29 14.78
CA TYR A 21 -10.91 4.15 15.47
C TYR A 21 -10.35 3.46 16.70
N TYR A 22 -9.12 3.83 17.04
CA TYR A 22 -8.41 3.36 18.21
C TYR A 22 -8.51 4.41 19.31
N GLN A 23 -9.12 4.05 20.42
CA GLN A 23 -9.23 4.89 21.60
C GLN A 23 -8.11 4.54 22.57
N ILE A 24 -7.23 5.49 22.83
CA ILE A 24 -6.15 5.39 23.82
C ILE A 24 -6.58 6.20 25.04
N THR A 25 -6.48 5.61 26.23
CA THR A 25 -6.76 6.30 27.50
C THR A 25 -5.56 6.18 28.41
N HIS A 26 -4.99 7.32 28.83
CA HIS A 26 -3.86 7.40 29.76
C HIS A 26 -4.04 8.61 30.68
N HIS A 27 -3.84 8.44 31.99
CA HIS A 27 -4.00 9.50 33.01
C HIS A 27 -5.25 10.38 32.85
N ARG A 28 -6.43 9.75 32.71
CA ARG A 28 -7.74 10.40 32.50
C ARG A 28 -7.86 11.24 31.21
N LYS A 29 -6.84 11.24 30.35
CA LYS A 29 -6.92 11.80 29.00
C LYS A 29 -7.27 10.69 28.01
N VAL A 30 -8.13 11.03 27.05
CA VAL A 30 -8.59 10.14 25.99
C VAL A 30 -8.24 10.74 24.64
N LEU A 31 -7.61 9.95 23.78
CA LEU A 31 -7.33 10.32 22.39
C LEU A 31 -7.88 9.26 21.44
N GLN A 32 -8.47 9.70 20.33
CA GLN A 32 -8.98 8.83 19.27
C GLN A 32 -8.09 8.95 18.04
N ILE A 33 -7.55 7.84 17.58
CA ILE A 33 -6.81 7.74 16.32
C ILE A 33 -7.75 7.07 15.30
N THR A 34 -8.20 7.84 14.31
CA THR A 34 -8.98 7.31 13.19
C THR A 34 -8.09 6.40 12.34
N SER A 35 -8.52 5.17 12.08
CA SER A 35 -7.72 4.23 11.27
C SER A 35 -7.89 4.48 9.76
N GLY A 36 -8.97 5.14 9.35
CA GLY A 36 -9.36 5.25 7.92
C GLY A 36 -9.87 3.92 7.34
N ILE A 37 -10.14 2.92 8.19
CA ILE A 37 -10.72 1.64 7.79
C ILE A 37 -12.22 1.74 7.91
N HIS A 38 -12.90 1.38 6.82
CA HIS A 38 -14.35 1.33 6.77
C HIS A 38 -14.85 -0.10 6.77
N LEU A 39 -15.75 -0.41 7.71
CA LEU A 39 -16.40 -1.71 7.86
C LEU A 39 -17.93 -1.58 7.85
N THR A 40 -18.63 -2.55 7.27
CA THR A 40 -20.08 -2.71 7.49
C THR A 40 -20.36 -3.18 8.92
N LYS A 41 -21.63 -3.19 9.35
CA LYS A 41 -22.00 -3.69 10.69
C LYS A 41 -21.69 -5.18 10.83
N GLU A 42 -21.88 -5.93 9.76
CA GLU A 42 -21.58 -7.36 9.66
C GLU A 42 -20.07 -7.60 9.76
N GLU A 43 -19.27 -6.89 8.95
CA GLU A 43 -17.79 -6.98 9.02
C GLU A 43 -17.26 -6.61 10.43
N TRP A 44 -17.88 -5.66 11.12
CA TRP A 44 -17.52 -5.31 12.50
C TRP A 44 -17.89 -6.39 13.52
N SER A 45 -19.06 -7.01 13.38
CA SER A 45 -19.49 -8.13 14.23
C SER A 45 -18.54 -9.32 14.06
N ASP A 46 -18.22 -9.66 12.80
CA ASP A 46 -17.29 -10.73 12.47
C ASP A 46 -15.88 -10.45 12.99
N LEU A 47 -15.41 -9.21 12.87
CA LEU A 47 -14.13 -8.79 13.43
C LEU A 47 -14.09 -8.98 14.95
N LYS A 48 -15.13 -8.59 15.69
CA LYS A 48 -15.18 -8.78 17.15
C LYS A 48 -15.04 -10.25 17.56
N ASN A 49 -15.71 -11.13 16.82
CA ASN A 49 -15.70 -12.57 17.11
C ASN A 49 -14.37 -13.24 16.75
N ASN A 50 -13.64 -12.70 15.76
CA ASN A 50 -12.45 -13.35 15.19
C ASN A 50 -11.12 -12.63 15.46
N ILE A 51 -11.10 -11.46 16.11
CA ILE A 51 -9.89 -10.63 16.32
C ILE A 51 -8.75 -11.38 17.05
N TYR A 52 -9.09 -12.40 17.83
CA TYR A 52 -8.15 -13.19 18.65
C TYR A 52 -7.88 -14.59 18.10
N ASN A 53 -8.38 -14.94 16.91
CA ASN A 53 -8.16 -16.26 16.34
C ASN A 53 -6.98 -16.23 15.34
N PRO A 54 -5.80 -16.74 15.71
CA PRO A 54 -4.59 -16.69 14.89
C PRO A 54 -4.62 -17.65 13.67
N ASP A 55 -5.54 -18.62 13.64
CA ASP A 55 -5.58 -19.68 12.63
C ASP A 55 -6.46 -19.34 11.40
N LEU A 56 -7.19 -18.22 11.45
CA LEU A 56 -8.02 -17.77 10.33
C LEU A 56 -7.19 -16.97 9.32
N LYS A 57 -7.33 -17.31 8.02
CA LYS A 57 -6.98 -16.39 6.93
C LYS A 57 -7.93 -15.19 6.97
N LEU A 58 -7.53 -14.16 7.69
CA LEU A 58 -8.32 -12.96 7.88
C LEU A 58 -8.29 -12.07 6.61
N PRO A 59 -9.41 -11.40 6.26
CA PRO A 59 -9.44 -10.40 5.20
C PRO A 59 -8.39 -9.29 5.43
N ALA A 60 -7.88 -8.66 4.37
CA ALA A 60 -6.80 -7.67 4.46
C ALA A 60 -7.07 -6.54 5.47
N LYS A 61 -8.33 -6.09 5.60
CA LYS A 61 -8.76 -5.10 6.60
C LYS A 61 -8.55 -5.59 8.04
N HIS A 62 -8.84 -6.86 8.32
CA HIS A 62 -8.67 -7.46 9.66
C HIS A 62 -7.18 -7.57 10.01
N SER A 63 -6.36 -8.07 9.08
CA SER A 63 -4.90 -8.16 9.28
C SER A 63 -4.28 -6.79 9.56
N ARG A 64 -4.74 -5.74 8.86
CA ARG A 64 -4.33 -4.37 9.16
C ARG A 64 -4.72 -3.95 10.58
N ILE A 65 -5.98 -4.15 10.96
CA ILE A 65 -6.45 -3.80 12.31
C ILE A 65 -5.60 -4.50 13.38
N SER A 66 -5.29 -5.78 13.18
CA SER A 66 -4.43 -6.55 14.08
C SER A 66 -3.01 -5.98 14.15
N CYS A 67 -2.40 -5.61 13.01
CA CYS A 67 -1.09 -4.96 12.98
C CYS A 67 -1.09 -3.58 13.66
N ASP A 68 -2.12 -2.76 13.44
CA ASP A 68 -2.28 -1.45 14.08
C ASP A 68 -2.41 -1.63 15.61
N ILE A 69 -3.23 -2.58 16.06
CA ILE A 69 -3.39 -2.92 17.49
C ILE A 69 -2.08 -3.41 18.08
N TYR A 70 -1.38 -4.32 17.41
CA TYR A 70 -0.10 -4.86 17.87
C TYR A 70 0.92 -3.73 18.02
N SER A 71 1.06 -2.87 17.00
CA SER A 71 1.99 -1.75 17.00
C SER A 71 1.67 -0.76 18.13
N LEU A 72 0.40 -0.41 18.32
CA LEU A 72 -0.03 0.44 19.43
C LEU A 72 0.25 -0.18 20.80
N LYS A 73 0.02 -1.49 20.95
CA LYS A 73 0.34 -2.22 22.19
C LYS A 73 1.84 -2.24 22.46
N GLN A 74 2.68 -2.46 21.45
CA GLN A 74 4.13 -2.42 21.61
C GLN A 74 4.61 -1.02 22.02
N ILE A 75 4.11 0.04 21.37
CA ILE A 75 4.44 1.42 21.75
C ILE A 75 4.04 1.71 23.19
N ILE A 76 2.84 1.30 23.61
CA ILE A 76 2.36 1.47 24.99
C ILE A 76 3.27 0.69 25.95
N TYR A 77 3.59 -0.57 25.64
CA TYR A 77 4.48 -1.40 26.46
C TYR A 77 5.87 -0.78 26.63
N GLU A 78 6.47 -0.30 25.54
CA GLU A 78 7.77 0.39 25.56
C GLU A 78 7.73 1.67 26.40
N LEU A 79 6.67 2.48 26.27
CA LEU A 79 6.50 3.71 27.03
C LEU A 79 6.21 3.44 28.51
N ASP A 80 5.45 2.39 28.82
CA ASP A 80 5.19 1.96 30.20
C ASP A 80 6.46 1.40 30.87
N TYR A 81 7.39 0.84 30.10
CA TYR A 81 8.68 0.35 30.60
C TYR A 81 9.76 1.43 30.72
N GLN A 82 9.55 2.60 30.11
CA GLN A 82 10.43 3.76 30.28
C GLN A 82 10.14 4.47 31.61
N TYR A 83 11.18 4.85 32.35
CA TYR A 83 11.06 5.61 33.62
C TYR A 83 10.65 7.08 33.42
N THR A 84 10.15 7.45 32.24
CA THR A 84 9.75 8.81 31.88
C THR A 84 8.24 8.89 31.71
N PRO A 85 7.57 9.88 32.33
CA PRO A 85 6.15 10.13 32.09
C PRO A 85 5.86 10.36 30.60
N TYR A 86 4.74 9.82 30.11
CA TYR A 86 4.29 10.00 28.73
C TYR A 86 2.79 10.27 28.66
N THR A 87 2.34 10.81 27.52
CA THR A 87 0.97 11.21 27.25
C THR A 87 0.34 10.38 26.14
N VAL A 88 -0.98 10.51 25.97
CA VAL A 88 -1.68 9.91 24.82
C VAL A 88 -1.18 10.45 23.48
N ASP A 89 -0.71 11.69 23.44
CA ASP A 89 -0.15 12.32 22.25
C ASP A 89 1.21 11.73 21.87
N ASP A 90 2.01 11.29 22.85
CA ASP A 90 3.28 10.59 22.61
C ASP A 90 3.05 9.24 21.93
N VAL A 91 2.05 8.48 22.42
CA VAL A 91 1.64 7.21 21.80
C VAL A 91 1.17 7.44 20.37
N ALA A 92 0.31 8.44 20.14
CA ALA A 92 -0.21 8.74 18.81
C ALA A 92 0.89 9.24 17.87
N SER A 93 1.82 10.04 18.36
CA SER A 93 2.95 10.55 17.58
C SER A 93 3.91 9.42 17.20
N ARG A 94 4.25 8.51 18.13
CA ARG A 94 5.04 7.31 17.82
C ARG A 94 4.31 6.42 16.81
N PHE A 95 3.02 6.17 17.00
CA PHE A 95 2.24 5.32 16.10
C PHE A 95 2.18 5.88 14.69
N LYS A 96 1.87 7.18 14.56
CA LYS A 96 1.94 7.91 13.29
C LYS A 96 3.33 7.78 12.69
N SER A 97 4.39 8.09 13.44
CA SER A 97 5.77 8.00 12.94
C SER A 97 6.16 6.59 12.46
N ALA A 98 5.68 5.54 13.13
CA ALA A 98 5.90 4.14 12.74
C ALA A 98 5.12 3.77 11.46
N GLN A 99 3.89 4.25 11.31
CA GLN A 99 3.15 4.11 10.05
C GLN A 99 3.83 4.87 8.89
N TYR A 100 4.45 6.01 9.20
CA TYR A 100 5.29 6.76 8.27
C TYR A 100 6.69 6.17 8.08
N ARG A 101 7.06 5.05 8.72
CA ARG A 101 8.37 4.38 8.52
C ARG A 101 8.38 3.33 7.42
N ILE A 102 7.23 2.87 6.92
CA ILE A 102 7.22 1.83 5.87
C ILE A 102 7.76 2.43 4.57
N SER A 103 8.96 1.97 4.22
CA SER A 103 9.65 2.31 2.98
C SER A 103 8.86 1.80 1.78
N PHE A 104 8.82 2.61 0.71
CA PHE A 104 8.24 2.23 -0.56
C PHE A 104 8.99 1.06 -1.18
N ASN A 105 10.33 1.09 -1.16
CA ASN A 105 11.14 0.00 -1.69
C ASN A 105 10.92 -1.31 -0.92
N GLU A 106 10.89 -1.25 0.41
CA GLU A 106 10.63 -2.41 1.26
C GLU A 106 9.27 -3.02 0.96
N TYR A 107 8.23 -2.20 0.90
CA TYR A 107 6.89 -2.67 0.59
C TYR A 107 6.80 -3.26 -0.82
N MET A 108 7.40 -2.62 -1.81
CA MET A 108 7.42 -3.13 -3.18
C MET A 108 8.20 -4.45 -3.29
N ARG A 109 9.27 -4.65 -2.51
CA ARG A 109 10.00 -5.92 -2.42
C ARG A 109 9.15 -7.03 -1.81
N ARG A 110 8.44 -6.75 -0.71
CA ARG A 110 7.49 -7.70 -0.12
C ARG A 110 6.41 -8.12 -1.14
N GLU A 111 5.88 -7.17 -1.90
CA GLU A 111 4.92 -7.45 -2.97
C GLU A 111 5.49 -8.32 -4.09
N ILE A 112 6.74 -8.08 -4.46
CA ILE A 112 7.48 -8.90 -5.42
C ILE A 112 7.63 -10.34 -4.90
N ASP A 113 8.03 -10.52 -3.64
CA ASP A 113 8.23 -11.83 -3.03
C ASP A 113 6.92 -12.62 -2.96
N LEU A 114 5.81 -11.96 -2.57
CA LEU A 114 4.48 -12.54 -2.59
C LEU A 114 4.07 -13.01 -4.00
N LEU A 115 4.36 -12.22 -5.04
CA LEU A 115 4.09 -12.61 -6.42
C LEU A 115 4.94 -13.82 -6.85
N GLN A 116 6.21 -13.89 -6.43
CA GLN A 116 7.08 -15.03 -6.72
C GLN A 116 6.58 -16.31 -6.04
N ASN A 117 6.22 -16.22 -4.75
CA ASN A 117 5.67 -17.35 -3.99
C ASN A 117 4.34 -17.85 -4.57
N ALA A 118 3.56 -16.97 -5.19
CA ALA A 118 2.34 -17.32 -5.92
C ALA A 118 2.59 -17.80 -7.38
N ASN A 119 3.85 -18.08 -7.77
CA ASN A 119 4.26 -18.47 -9.13
C ASN A 119 3.93 -17.43 -10.22
N ARG A 120 3.68 -16.17 -9.86
CA ARG A 120 3.36 -15.06 -10.80
C ARG A 120 4.64 -14.35 -11.26
N ASN A 121 5.61 -15.12 -11.73
CA ASN A 121 6.97 -14.67 -12.01
C ASN A 121 7.06 -13.53 -13.04
N GLY A 122 6.22 -13.53 -14.07
CA GLY A 122 6.16 -12.44 -15.06
C GLY A 122 5.72 -11.12 -14.43
N THR A 123 4.75 -11.16 -13.52
CA THR A 123 4.28 -9.96 -12.81
C THR A 123 5.34 -9.48 -11.82
N ALA A 124 5.96 -10.39 -11.08
CA ALA A 124 7.08 -10.07 -10.18
C ALA A 124 8.24 -9.39 -10.92
N ARG A 125 8.59 -9.89 -12.12
CA ARG A 125 9.63 -9.28 -12.96
C ARG A 125 9.27 -7.86 -13.40
N ASN A 126 8.01 -7.64 -13.76
CA ASN A 126 7.52 -6.31 -14.09
C ASN A 126 7.63 -5.35 -12.89
N TYR A 127 7.26 -5.82 -11.69
CA TYR A 127 7.41 -5.03 -10.45
C TYR A 127 8.88 -4.71 -10.16
N LYS A 128 9.80 -5.69 -10.28
CA LYS A 128 11.25 -5.48 -10.12
C LYS A 128 11.79 -4.41 -11.08
N ARG A 129 11.35 -4.42 -12.34
CA ARG A 129 11.72 -3.41 -13.35
C ARG A 129 11.22 -2.02 -12.94
N THR A 130 9.97 -1.91 -12.50
CA THR A 130 9.42 -0.63 -12.04
C THR A 130 10.13 -0.11 -10.80
N LEU A 131 10.41 -0.97 -9.81
CA LEU A 131 11.17 -0.60 -8.62
C LEU A 131 12.54 -0.03 -8.98
N SER A 132 13.25 -0.70 -9.89
CA SER A 132 14.59 -0.26 -10.33
C SER A 132 14.54 1.10 -11.01
N SER A 133 13.56 1.31 -11.92
CA SER A 133 13.38 2.59 -12.61
C SER A 133 13.01 3.72 -11.65
N PHE A 134 12.11 3.46 -10.69
CA PHE A 134 11.67 4.45 -9.72
C PHE A 134 12.79 4.80 -8.71
N SER A 135 13.56 3.81 -8.26
CA SER A 135 14.74 4.04 -7.43
C SER A 135 15.81 4.88 -8.15
N GLN A 136 16.00 4.68 -9.46
CA GLN A 136 16.88 5.52 -10.26
C GLN A 136 16.40 6.97 -10.32
N PHE A 137 15.09 7.20 -10.46
CA PHE A 137 14.50 8.55 -10.39
C PHE A 137 14.77 9.21 -9.03
N LEU A 138 14.62 8.46 -7.94
CA LEU A 138 14.92 8.91 -6.58
C LEU A 138 16.43 9.01 -6.28
N LYS A 139 17.30 8.73 -7.27
CA LYS A 139 18.76 8.73 -7.14
C LYS A 139 19.26 7.79 -6.03
N GLY A 140 18.62 6.64 -5.87
CA GLY A 140 18.95 5.66 -4.84
C GLY A 140 18.39 5.98 -3.45
N ASN A 141 17.76 7.14 -3.26
CA ASN A 141 17.04 7.43 -2.03
C ASN A 141 15.75 6.61 -1.96
N ASP A 142 15.26 6.44 -0.74
CA ASP A 142 13.99 5.79 -0.46
C ASP A 142 13.00 6.80 0.11
N ILE A 143 11.73 6.52 -0.08
CA ILE A 143 10.63 7.35 0.41
C ILE A 143 9.64 6.47 1.15
N THR A 144 8.80 7.08 1.96
CA THR A 144 7.69 6.40 2.63
C THR A 144 6.54 6.24 1.63
N ILE A 145 5.67 5.25 1.80
CA ILE A 145 4.51 5.13 0.90
C ILE A 145 3.61 6.37 0.97
N ASN A 146 3.48 6.97 2.17
CA ASN A 146 2.70 8.19 2.37
C ASN A 146 3.31 9.41 1.69
N ALA A 147 4.60 9.40 1.33
CA ALA A 147 5.22 10.46 0.55
C ALA A 147 4.84 10.40 -0.94
N VAL A 148 4.19 9.33 -1.42
CA VAL A 148 3.71 9.22 -2.80
C VAL A 148 2.50 10.15 -3.00
N ASN A 149 2.74 11.27 -3.67
CA ASN A 149 1.74 12.29 -4.00
C ASN A 149 1.74 12.63 -5.51
N SER A 150 0.77 13.43 -5.96
CA SER A 150 0.62 13.76 -7.39
C SER A 150 1.85 14.45 -7.97
N GLN A 151 2.45 15.39 -7.24
CA GLN A 151 3.65 16.10 -7.68
C GLN A 151 4.83 15.15 -7.92
N LEU A 152 5.06 14.19 -7.02
CA LEU A 152 6.12 13.19 -7.17
C LEU A 152 5.89 12.31 -8.41
N ILE A 153 4.65 11.86 -8.61
CA ILE A 153 4.28 11.01 -9.75
C ILE A 153 4.40 11.77 -11.08
N GLU A 154 4.04 13.05 -11.13
CA GLU A 154 4.24 13.92 -12.28
C GLU A 154 5.72 14.14 -12.59
N GLN A 155 6.55 14.37 -11.57
CA GLN A 155 8.00 14.48 -11.73
C GLN A 155 8.61 13.18 -12.27
N TYR A 156 8.15 12.03 -11.78
CA TYR A 156 8.57 10.74 -12.33
C TYR A 156 8.12 10.55 -13.78
N ASN A 157 6.91 10.99 -14.14
CA ASN A 157 6.45 11.00 -15.53
C ASN A 157 7.38 11.82 -16.43
N ILE A 158 7.72 13.04 -16.02
CA ILE A 158 8.65 13.92 -16.74
C ILE A 158 10.03 13.26 -16.89
N PHE A 159 10.53 12.62 -15.83
CA PHE A 159 11.79 11.87 -15.87
C PHE A 159 11.77 10.76 -16.93
N LEU A 160 10.69 9.98 -17.03
CA LEU A 160 10.58 8.93 -18.05
C LEU A 160 10.47 9.48 -19.47
N VAL A 161 9.74 10.60 -19.65
CA VAL A 161 9.68 11.31 -20.95
C VAL A 161 11.07 11.79 -21.37
N LYS A 162 11.83 12.41 -20.45
CA LYS A 162 13.20 12.89 -20.72
C LYS A 162 14.17 11.76 -21.06
N ARG A 163 13.90 10.53 -20.63
CA ARG A 163 14.65 9.33 -21.01
C ARG A 163 14.25 8.76 -22.39
N GLY A 164 13.32 9.38 -23.10
CA GLY A 164 12.88 8.97 -24.42
C GLY A 164 11.90 7.80 -24.42
N LEU A 165 11.25 7.50 -23.29
CA LEU A 165 10.25 6.43 -23.25
C LEU A 165 8.95 6.86 -23.93
N VAL A 166 8.40 5.95 -24.74
CA VAL A 166 7.08 6.13 -25.35
C VAL A 166 5.95 6.01 -24.32
N ARG A 167 4.81 6.67 -24.60
CA ARG A 167 3.63 6.74 -23.73
C ARG A 167 3.20 5.40 -23.12
N ASN A 168 3.11 4.34 -23.92
CA ASN A 168 2.68 3.02 -23.43
C ASN A 168 3.68 2.41 -22.43
N SER A 169 4.98 2.68 -22.61
CA SER A 169 6.03 2.25 -21.67
C SER A 169 5.99 3.05 -20.38
N ILE A 170 5.73 4.36 -20.46
CA ILE A 170 5.51 5.20 -19.27
C ILE A 170 4.29 4.71 -18.48
N SER A 171 3.17 4.47 -19.17
CA SER A 171 1.96 3.93 -18.56
C SER A 171 2.17 2.56 -17.92
N PHE A 172 3.05 1.71 -18.48
CA PHE A 172 3.43 0.46 -17.83
C PHE A 172 4.00 0.68 -16.42
N TYR A 173 4.94 1.62 -16.26
CA TYR A 173 5.48 1.97 -14.94
C TYR A 173 4.41 2.56 -14.02
N MET A 174 3.62 3.50 -14.52
CA MET A 174 2.57 4.17 -13.73
C MET A 174 1.51 3.19 -13.23
N ARG A 175 1.07 2.24 -14.06
CA ARG A 175 0.11 1.20 -13.65
C ARG A 175 0.62 0.33 -12.52
N ILE A 176 1.91 -0.01 -12.53
CA ILE A 176 2.51 -0.83 -11.48
C ILE A 176 2.64 -0.03 -10.18
N LEU A 177 3.16 1.20 -10.23
CA LEU A 177 3.24 2.06 -9.05
C LEU A 177 1.85 2.33 -8.46
N ARG A 178 0.85 2.59 -9.31
CA ARG A 178 -0.55 2.76 -8.90
C ARG A 178 -1.11 1.51 -8.24
N ALA A 179 -0.81 0.33 -8.77
CA ALA A 179 -1.24 -0.93 -8.16
C ALA A 179 -0.61 -1.13 -6.76
N VAL A 180 0.69 -0.86 -6.61
CA VAL A 180 1.39 -0.94 -5.32
C VAL A 180 0.82 0.04 -4.32
N TYR A 181 0.65 1.31 -4.71
CA TYR A 181 0.08 2.34 -3.84
C TYR A 181 -1.37 2.02 -3.46
N ASN A 182 -2.22 1.63 -4.42
CA ASN A 182 -3.61 1.25 -4.12
C ASN A 182 -3.68 0.03 -3.21
N LYS A 183 -2.76 -0.92 -3.33
CA LYS A 183 -2.68 -2.05 -2.41
C LYS A 183 -2.25 -1.60 -1.02
N ALA A 184 -1.31 -0.66 -0.90
CA ALA A 184 -0.94 -0.06 0.37
C ALA A 184 -2.11 0.71 1.01
N VAL A 185 -2.92 1.41 0.22
CA VAL A 185 -4.17 2.05 0.66
C VAL A 185 -5.20 1.02 1.11
N HIS A 186 -5.37 -0.06 0.36
CA HIS A 186 -6.29 -1.16 0.70
C HIS A 186 -5.87 -1.84 2.02
N ASN A 187 -4.56 -2.05 2.19
CA ASN A 187 -3.95 -2.54 3.42
C ASN A 187 -3.79 -1.43 4.47
N GLY A 188 -4.27 -0.22 4.17
CA GLY A 188 -4.27 0.98 5.00
C GLY A 188 -2.93 1.41 5.60
N ILE A 189 -1.86 1.03 4.93
CA ILE A 189 -0.52 1.57 5.15
C ILE A 189 -0.45 3.02 4.69
N ALA A 190 -1.26 3.39 3.68
CA ALA A 190 -1.37 4.75 3.19
C ALA A 190 -2.81 5.26 3.14
N MET A 191 -2.97 6.59 3.23
CA MET A 191 -4.24 7.25 2.95
C MET A 191 -4.40 7.46 1.44
N GLN A 192 -5.62 7.32 0.92
CA GLN A 192 -5.90 7.59 -0.49
C GLN A 192 -5.84 9.09 -0.78
N THR A 193 -4.91 9.52 -1.62
CA THR A 193 -4.79 10.93 -2.07
C THR A 193 -4.80 11.07 -3.59
N PHE A 194 -5.20 10.02 -4.31
CA PHE A 194 -5.28 9.93 -5.78
C PHE A 194 -4.02 10.42 -6.52
N PRO A 195 -2.80 9.97 -6.16
CA PRO A 195 -1.54 10.51 -6.69
C PRO A 195 -1.33 10.27 -8.19
N PHE A 196 -2.11 9.39 -8.81
CA PHE A 196 -2.01 9.04 -10.24
C PHE A 196 -3.08 9.71 -11.10
N GLN A 197 -3.85 10.67 -10.57
CA GLN A 197 -4.97 11.29 -11.30
C GLN A 197 -4.54 12.13 -12.50
N ASN A 198 -3.34 12.72 -12.46
CA ASN A 198 -2.83 13.64 -13.48
C ASN A 198 -1.88 12.97 -14.48
N VAL A 199 -1.72 11.64 -14.43
CA VAL A 199 -0.83 10.89 -15.32
C VAL A 199 -1.58 9.81 -16.08
N TYR A 200 -1.13 9.51 -17.29
CA TYR A 200 -1.74 8.46 -18.09
C TYR A 200 -1.40 7.06 -17.54
N THR A 201 -2.44 6.29 -17.19
CA THR A 201 -2.31 4.90 -16.71
C THR A 201 -3.11 3.90 -17.57
N GLY A 202 -3.39 4.24 -18.84
CA GLY A 202 -4.15 3.39 -19.78
C GLY A 202 -3.28 2.41 -20.59
N VAL A 203 -3.90 1.66 -21.49
CA VAL A 203 -3.19 0.73 -22.39
C VAL A 203 -3.44 1.14 -23.83
N ASP A 204 -2.38 1.48 -24.54
CA ASP A 204 -2.48 1.83 -25.96
C ASP A 204 -2.55 0.55 -26.81
N LYS A 205 -3.39 0.56 -27.85
CA LYS A 205 -3.44 -0.55 -28.82
C LYS A 205 -2.12 -0.61 -29.59
N THR A 206 -1.44 -1.74 -29.53
CA THR A 206 -0.23 -2.00 -30.32
C THR A 206 -0.58 -2.62 -31.67
N ARG A 207 0.18 -2.28 -32.72
CA ARG A 207 0.01 -2.91 -34.05
C ARG A 207 0.23 -4.43 -33.96
N LYS A 208 -0.58 -5.21 -34.68
CA LYS A 208 -0.42 -6.67 -34.82
C LYS A 208 0.96 -6.98 -35.43
N ARG A 209 1.74 -7.82 -34.76
CA ARG A 209 3.06 -8.30 -35.23
C ARG A 209 3.05 -9.74 -35.73
N ALA A 210 1.89 -10.40 -35.68
CA ALA A 210 1.78 -11.76 -36.21
C ALA A 210 1.98 -11.74 -37.73
N ILE A 211 2.85 -12.62 -38.19
CA ILE A 211 3.12 -12.87 -39.61
C ILE A 211 2.28 -14.05 -40.09
N ASN A 212 2.01 -14.13 -41.39
CA ASN A 212 1.26 -15.23 -41.99
C ASN A 212 2.18 -16.44 -42.27
N GLU A 213 1.57 -17.60 -42.49
CA GLU A 213 2.30 -18.86 -42.76
C GLU A 213 3.24 -18.76 -43.97
N THR A 214 2.84 -18.02 -45.00
CA THR A 214 3.68 -17.81 -46.18
C THR A 214 4.97 -17.05 -45.85
N THR A 215 4.93 -16.10 -44.92
CA THR A 215 6.13 -15.41 -44.42
C THR A 215 6.99 -16.33 -43.56
N ILE A 216 6.36 -17.19 -42.73
CA ILE A 216 7.08 -18.20 -41.93
C ILE A 216 7.84 -19.17 -42.85
N ALA A 217 7.18 -19.69 -43.90
CA ALA A 217 7.78 -20.63 -44.85
C ALA A 217 8.90 -20.02 -45.72
N LYS A 218 8.92 -18.69 -45.88
CA LYS A 218 10.03 -17.98 -46.53
C LYS A 218 11.24 -17.87 -45.59
N LEU A 219 11.02 -17.43 -44.34
CA LEU A 219 12.08 -17.35 -43.34
C LEU A 219 12.79 -18.69 -43.11
N PHE A 220 12.05 -19.81 -43.11
CA PHE A 220 12.67 -21.14 -42.97
C PHE A 220 13.58 -21.54 -44.14
N ARG A 221 13.28 -21.09 -45.36
CA ARG A 221 14.12 -21.35 -46.54
C ARG A 221 15.37 -20.50 -46.57
N ASP A 222 15.29 -19.26 -46.07
CA ASP A 222 16.42 -18.32 -46.07
C ASP A 222 17.45 -18.59 -44.96
N ILE A 223 17.17 -19.54 -44.05
CA ILE A 223 18.05 -19.93 -42.93
C ILE A 223 18.84 -21.23 -43.24
N GLN A 224 18.57 -21.89 -44.36
CA GLN A 224 19.34 -23.04 -44.87
C GLN A 224 20.45 -22.60 -45.84
#